data_AF-A0A5J4VWT3-F1
#
_entry.id   AF-A0A5J4VWT3-F1
#
_cell.length_a   1.000
_cell.length_b   1.000
_cell.length_c   1.000
_cell.angle_alpha   90.00
_cell.angle_beta   90.00
_cell.angle_gamma   90.00
#
_symmetry.space_group_name_H-M   'P 1'
#
loop_
_entity.id
_entity.type
_entity.pdbx_description
1 polymer ?
#
loop_
_entity_poly.entity_id
_entity_poly.type
_entity_poly.pdbx_seq_one_letter_code
_entity_poly.pdbx_strand_id
1 'polypeptide(L)'
;MSNSSAEIGEIEKKQLYNRFPTAVISLVNSTLGAGMLGIPLAYAKAGLVPAIIMHILIGLISWFSFYFLTYSSEATGEYSYGDLAEKIFGIEGTIIVEICNFSYTFGPLWAYFILIGDFIPSLLRMMGVDSSNIFCQRWFIILIFGFFILQPLSWF
;
A
#
# COMPACT_ATOMS: atom_id res chain seq x y z
N MET A 1 -25.93 -28.77 25.48
CA MET A 1 -25.63 -27.33 25.38
C MET A 1 -24.20 -26.97 25.80
N SER A 2 -23.59 -27.61 26.81
CA SER A 2 -22.20 -27.29 27.24
C SER A 2 -21.09 -27.77 26.27
N ASN A 3 -21.30 -28.85 25.51
CA ASN A 3 -20.26 -29.39 24.60
C ASN A 3 -20.06 -28.54 23.33
N SER A 4 -21.10 -27.83 22.88
CA SER A 4 -21.07 -27.00 21.67
C SER A 4 -20.30 -25.69 21.89
N SER A 5 -20.37 -25.08 23.08
CA SER A 5 -19.61 -23.87 23.41
C SER A 5 -18.10 -24.14 23.55
N ALA A 6 -17.71 -25.34 23.97
CA ALA A 6 -16.30 -25.75 24.04
C ALA A 6 -15.73 -26.05 22.63
N GLU A 7 -16.53 -26.68 21.75
CA GLU A 7 -16.18 -26.92 20.35
C GLU A 7 -16.03 -25.61 19.55
N ILE A 8 -16.95 -24.66 19.75
CA ILE A 8 -16.88 -23.33 19.13
C ILE A 8 -15.61 -22.58 19.58
N GLY A 9 -15.23 -22.66 20.86
CA GLY A 9 -14.01 -22.05 21.37
C GLY A 9 -12.72 -22.68 20.85
N GLU A 10 -12.68 -24.00 20.63
CA GLU A 10 -11.54 -24.66 19.99
C GLU A 10 -11.43 -24.33 18.49
N ILE A 11 -12.56 -24.28 17.79
CA ILE A 11 -12.61 -23.87 16.38
C ILE A 11 -12.14 -22.42 16.23
N GLU A 12 -12.57 -21.52 17.11
CA GLU A 12 -12.19 -20.12 17.12
C GLU A 12 -10.69 -19.94 17.41
N LYS A 13 -10.13 -20.67 18.38
CA LYS A 13 -8.68 -20.68 18.66
C LYS A 13 -7.86 -21.25 17.49
N LYS A 14 -8.35 -22.31 16.84
CA LYS A 14 -7.68 -22.92 15.67
C LYS A 14 -7.76 -22.00 14.44
N GLN A 15 -8.88 -21.31 14.25
CA GLN A 15 -9.05 -20.28 13.23
C GLN A 15 -8.13 -19.09 13.50
N LEU A 16 -8.05 -18.61 14.75
CA LEU A 16 -7.14 -17.55 15.16
C LEU A 16 -5.67 -17.93 14.93
N TYR A 17 -5.29 -19.16 15.28
CA TYR A 17 -3.95 -19.69 15.04
C TYR A 17 -3.58 -19.69 13.55
N ASN A 18 -4.50 -20.11 12.67
CA ASN A 18 -4.29 -20.08 11.22
C ASN A 18 -4.33 -18.66 10.63
N ARG A 19 -4.94 -17.70 11.32
CA ARG A 19 -5.05 -16.31 10.90
C ARG A 19 -3.77 -15.50 11.14
N PHE A 20 -3.00 -15.78 12.19
CA PHE A 20 -1.74 -15.08 12.46
C PHE A 20 -0.74 -15.13 11.29
N PRO A 21 -0.33 -16.31 10.76
CA PRO A 21 0.62 -16.36 9.65
C PRO A 21 0.04 -15.72 8.39
N THR A 22 -1.26 -15.90 8.13
CA THR A 22 -1.95 -15.30 7.00
C THR A 22 -1.95 -13.76 7.08
N ALA A 23 -2.20 -13.20 8.27
CA ALA A 23 -2.18 -11.76 8.52
C ALA A 23 -0.77 -11.18 8.34
N VAL A 24 0.26 -11.85 8.87
CA VAL A 24 1.66 -11.43 8.70
C VAL A 24 2.06 -11.44 7.22
N ILE A 25 1.75 -12.50 6.49
CA ILE A 25 2.06 -12.60 5.06
C ILE A 25 1.34 -11.51 4.27
N SER A 26 0.06 -11.25 4.58
CA SER A 26 -0.71 -10.19 3.94
C SER A 26 -0.11 -8.79 4.22
N LEU A 27 0.31 -8.54 5.46
CA LEU A 27 0.94 -7.27 5.86
C LEU A 27 2.30 -7.07 5.18
N VAL A 28 3.10 -8.13 5.08
CA VAL A 28 4.39 -8.08 4.37
C VAL A 28 4.16 -7.81 2.88
N ASN A 29 3.21 -8.51 2.26
CA ASN A 29 2.90 -8.31 0.84
C ASN A 29 2.41 -6.89 0.55
N SER A 30 1.59 -6.30 1.42
CA SER A 30 1.13 -4.91 1.26
C SER A 30 2.24 -3.88 1.48
N THR A 31 3.19 -4.15 2.39
CA THR A 31 4.28 -3.23 2.71
C THR A 31 5.40 -3.25 1.66
N LEU A 32 5.76 -4.41 1.12
CA LEU A 32 6.90 -4.53 0.20
C LEU A 32 6.63 -3.84 -1.15
N GLY A 33 5.44 -4.02 -1.72
CA GLY A 33 4.96 -3.32 -2.92
C GLY A 33 5.97 -3.23 -4.08
N ALA A 34 5.74 -2.31 -5.04
CA ALA A 34 6.71 -2.04 -6.09
C ALA A 34 7.83 -1.07 -5.65
N GLY A 35 7.64 -0.36 -4.53
CA GLY A 35 8.63 0.58 -3.98
C GLY A 35 9.95 -0.09 -3.61
N MET A 36 9.93 -1.40 -3.28
CA MET A 36 11.14 -2.17 -3.00
C MET A 36 12.13 -2.23 -4.17
N LEU A 37 11.66 -2.14 -5.42
CA LEU A 37 12.52 -2.18 -6.61
C LEU A 37 13.50 -0.99 -6.66
N GLY A 38 13.16 0.14 -6.02
CA GLY A 38 14.01 1.32 -5.95
C GLY A 38 15.07 1.28 -4.84
N ILE A 39 14.91 0.41 -3.85
CA ILE A 39 15.82 0.28 -2.70
C ILE A 39 17.28 -0.02 -3.12
N PRO A 40 17.58 -1.01 -3.98
CA PRO A 40 18.97 -1.27 -4.37
C PRO A 40 19.61 -0.07 -5.09
N LEU A 41 18.86 0.66 -5.91
CA LEU A 41 19.35 1.87 -6.58
C LEU A 41 19.61 3.00 -5.58
N ALA A 42 18.74 3.15 -4.57
CA ALA A 42 18.92 4.13 -3.50
C ALA A 42 20.16 3.80 -2.64
N TYR A 43 20.38 2.53 -2.31
CA TYR A 43 21.56 2.08 -1.56
C TYR A 43 22.84 2.27 -2.36
N ALA A 44 22.80 2.01 -3.67
CA ALA A 44 23.94 2.25 -4.57
C ALA A 44 24.32 3.74 -4.67
N LYS A 45 23.33 4.65 -4.62
CA LYS A 45 23.57 6.10 -4.71
C LYS A 45 23.90 6.77 -3.38
N ALA A 46 23.29 6.34 -2.27
CA ALA A 46 23.49 6.93 -0.95
C ALA A 46 24.71 6.34 -0.21
N GLY A 47 25.08 5.09 -0.51
CA GLY A 47 26.08 4.32 0.23
C GLY A 47 25.45 3.45 1.33
N LEU A 48 26.13 2.35 1.67
CA LEU A 48 25.59 1.31 2.55
C LEU A 48 25.34 1.80 4.00
N VAL A 49 26.33 2.50 4.58
CA VAL A 49 26.26 2.99 5.96
C VAL A 49 25.11 3.99 6.18
N PRO A 50 24.97 5.08 5.40
CA PRO A 50 23.87 6.03 5.61
C PRO A 50 22.50 5.43 5.28
N ALA A 51 22.41 4.51 4.30
CA ALA A 51 21.15 3.85 3.97
C ALA A 51 20.65 2.96 5.12
N ILE A 52 21.53 2.20 5.78
CA ILE A 52 21.18 1.37 6.95
C ILE A 52 20.69 2.24 8.12
N ILE A 53 21.38 3.35 8.41
CA ILE A 53 20.97 4.26 9.49
C ILE A 53 19.57 4.83 9.22
N MET A 54 19.32 5.31 8.00
CA MET A 54 18.00 5.81 7.61
C MET A 54 16.93 4.73 7.70
N HIS A 55 17.25 3.49 7.33
CA HIS A 55 16.32 2.37 7.42
C HIS A 55 15.95 2.03 8.88
N ILE A 56 16.92 2.07 9.79
CA ILE A 56 16.69 1.89 11.24
C ILE A 56 15.77 2.99 11.78
N LEU A 57 16.00 4.25 11.39
CA LEU A 57 15.15 5.38 11.80
C LEU A 57 13.70 5.21 11.32
N ILE A 58 13.52 4.79 10.06
CA ILE A 58 12.20 4.49 9.50
C ILE A 58 11.56 3.27 10.20
N GLY A 59 12.35 2.28 10.58
CA GLY A 59 11.87 1.15 11.39
C GLY A 59 11.33 1.60 12.74
N LEU A 60 12.05 2.48 13.43
CA LEU A 60 11.62 3.05 14.71
C LEU A 60 10.35 3.90 14.58
N ILE A 61 10.27 4.76 13.56
CA ILE A 61 9.07 5.58 13.33
C ILE A 61 7.86 4.68 13.02
N SER A 62 8.06 3.63 12.21
CA SER A 62 6.98 2.70 11.84
C SER A 62 6.48 1.91 13.03
N TRP A 63 7.39 1.44 13.90
CA TRP A 63 7.02 0.78 15.15
C TRP A 63 6.15 1.69 16.02
N PHE A 64 6.55 2.95 16.16
CA PHE A 64 5.78 3.94 16.90
C PHE A 64 4.39 4.17 16.26
N SER A 65 4.31 4.29 14.93
CA SER A 65 3.04 4.41 14.22
C SER A 65 2.11 3.22 14.46
N PHE A 66 2.62 1.99 14.41
CA PHE A 66 1.80 0.79 14.69
C PHE A 66 1.33 0.73 16.14
N TYR A 67 2.16 1.15 17.09
CA TYR A 67 1.79 1.23 18.49
C TYR A 67 0.63 2.21 18.71
N PHE A 68 0.72 3.42 18.15
CA PHE A 68 -0.36 4.41 18.22
C PHE A 68 -1.63 3.93 17.52
N LEU A 69 -1.50 3.34 16.34
CA LEU A 69 -2.64 2.81 15.59
C LEU A 69 -3.39 1.73 16.37
N THR A 70 -2.64 0.80 16.97
CA THR A 70 -3.24 -0.29 17.77
C THR A 70 -3.91 0.27 19.02
N TYR A 71 -3.25 1.21 19.72
CA TYR A 71 -3.81 1.85 20.91
C TYR A 71 -5.10 2.61 20.62
N SER A 72 -5.11 3.40 19.53
CA SER A 72 -6.28 4.14 19.10
C SER A 72 -7.42 3.22 18.65
N SER A 73 -7.11 2.14 17.94
CA SER A 73 -8.08 1.10 17.53
C SER A 73 -8.74 0.44 18.76
N GLU A 74 -7.95 0.05 19.76
CA GLU A 74 -8.48 -0.53 21.01
C GLU A 74 -9.33 0.47 21.80
N ALA A 75 -8.95 1.75 21.83
CA ALA A 75 -9.67 2.78 22.57
C ALA A 75 -11.02 3.16 21.95
N THR A 76 -11.15 3.09 20.62
CA THR A 76 -12.35 3.53 19.89
C THR A 76 -13.24 2.38 19.41
N GLY A 77 -12.69 1.16 19.34
CA GLY A 77 -13.34 -0.02 18.78
C GLY A 77 -13.52 0.01 17.26
N GLU A 78 -12.94 1.01 16.57
CA GLU A 78 -13.06 1.17 15.11
C GLU A 78 -11.75 0.85 14.40
N TYR A 79 -11.86 0.29 13.20
CA TYR A 79 -10.71 -0.18 12.40
C TYR A 79 -10.42 0.69 11.16
N SER A 80 -11.24 1.71 10.89
CA SER A 80 -11.10 2.63 9.75
C SER A 80 -10.45 3.93 10.19
N TYR A 81 -9.50 4.45 9.40
CA TYR A 81 -8.81 5.71 9.71
C TYR A 81 -9.76 6.93 9.81
N GLY A 82 -10.84 6.95 9.01
CA GLY A 82 -11.84 8.03 9.06
C GLY A 82 -12.67 7.97 10.34
N ASP A 83 -13.22 6.79 10.65
CA ASP A 83 -14.05 6.56 11.84
C ASP A 83 -13.25 6.72 13.14
N LEU A 84 -11.97 6.33 13.10
CA LEU A 84 -11.01 6.51 14.19
C LEU A 84 -10.75 7.98 14.48
N ALA A 85 -10.54 8.77 13.41
CA ALA A 85 -10.32 10.20 13.51
C ALA A 85 -11.59 10.93 13.99
N GLU A 86 -12.77 10.50 13.55
CA GLU A 86 -14.05 11.08 13.98
C GLU A 86 -14.27 10.88 15.47
N LYS A 87 -14.01 9.68 16.00
CA LYS A 87 -14.18 9.40 17.43
C LYS A 87 -13.16 10.10 18.33
N ILE A 88 -11.93 10.34 17.85
CA ILE A 88 -10.85 10.93 18.67
C ILE A 88 -10.81 12.46 18.55
N PHE A 89 -10.97 12.99 17.35
CA PHE A 89 -10.76 14.41 17.03
C PHE A 89 -12.01 15.10 16.49
N GLY A 90 -13.09 14.37 16.19
CA GLY A 90 -14.29 14.90 15.53
C GLY A 90 -14.10 15.12 14.03
N ILE A 91 -15.09 15.76 13.40
CA ILE A 91 -15.19 15.96 11.94
C ILE A 91 -13.98 16.69 11.35
N GLU A 92 -13.42 17.68 12.04
CA GLU A 92 -12.26 18.43 11.55
C GLU A 92 -11.00 17.54 11.45
N GLY A 93 -10.81 16.64 12.42
CA GLY A 93 -9.71 15.67 12.40
C GLY A 93 -9.91 14.61 11.31
N THR A 94 -11.15 14.18 11.08
CA THR A 94 -11.49 13.22 10.00
C THR A 94 -11.09 13.76 8.64
N ILE A 95 -11.43 15.00 8.32
CA ILE A 95 -11.09 15.62 7.02
C ILE A 95 -9.57 15.63 6.80
N ILE A 96 -8.78 15.97 7.82
CA ILE A 96 -7.32 16.00 7.71
C ILE A 96 -6.76 14.60 7.46
N VAL A 97 -7.24 13.60 8.19
CA VAL A 97 -6.81 12.21 8.04
C VAL A 97 -7.21 11.65 6.67
N GLU A 98 -8.40 11.97 6.19
CA GLU A 98 -8.86 11.60 4.85
C GLU A 98 -8.01 12.22 3.75
N ILE A 99 -7.66 13.50 3.84
CA ILE A 99 -6.76 14.18 2.88
C ILE A 99 -5.37 13.54 2.91
N CYS A 100 -4.86 13.19 4.09
CA CYS A 100 -3.58 12.52 4.25
C CYS A 100 -3.60 11.13 3.58
N ASN A 101 -4.65 10.34 3.85
CA ASN A 101 -4.84 9.02 3.25
C ASN A 101 -5.03 9.09 1.73
N PHE A 102 -5.76 10.10 1.25
CA PHE A 102 -5.90 10.39 -0.18
C PHE A 102 -4.54 10.67 -0.81
N SER A 103 -3.73 11.54 -0.19
CA SER A 103 -2.38 11.86 -0.69
C SER A 103 -1.45 10.64 -0.68
N TYR A 104 -1.56 9.81 0.36
CA TYR A 104 -0.80 8.57 0.51
C TYR A 104 -1.07 7.56 -0.61
N THR A 105 -2.32 7.46 -1.08
CA THR A 105 -2.70 6.57 -2.17
C THR A 105 -2.47 7.20 -3.55
N PHE A 106 -2.67 8.51 -3.68
CA PHE A 106 -2.52 9.26 -4.93
C PHE A 106 -1.07 9.32 -5.43
N GLY A 107 -0.09 9.50 -4.54
CA GLY A 107 1.32 9.56 -4.91
C GLY A 107 1.82 8.30 -5.64
N PRO A 108 1.66 7.10 -5.04
CA PRO A 108 1.98 5.83 -5.69
C PRO A 108 1.22 5.63 -7.00
N LEU A 109 -0.08 5.98 -7.06
CA LEU A 109 -0.88 5.87 -8.30
C LEU A 109 -0.22 6.63 -9.47
N TRP A 110 0.17 7.89 -9.26
CA TRP A 110 0.89 8.67 -10.27
C TRP A 110 2.26 8.09 -10.61
N ALA A 111 3.00 7.63 -9.61
CA ALA A 111 4.28 6.98 -9.84
C ALA A 111 4.14 5.71 -10.71
N TYR A 112 3.10 4.92 -10.49
CA TYR A 112 2.79 3.74 -11.30
C TYR A 112 2.43 4.10 -12.74
N PHE A 113 1.65 5.17 -12.96
CA PHE A 113 1.34 5.63 -14.32
C PHE A 113 2.60 6.01 -15.10
N ILE A 114 3.51 6.77 -14.47
CA ILE A 114 4.79 7.14 -15.08
C ILE A 114 5.63 5.90 -15.36
N LEU A 115 5.71 4.98 -14.39
CA LEU A 115 6.46 3.74 -14.52
C LEU A 115 5.94 2.91 -15.71
N ILE A 116 4.63 2.70 -15.83
CA ILE A 116 4.03 1.98 -16.96
C ILE A 116 4.35 2.68 -18.29
N GLY A 117 4.25 4.01 -18.32
CA GLY A 117 4.62 4.82 -19.48
C GLY A 117 6.07 4.66 -19.92
N ASP A 118 6.96 4.28 -19.00
CA ASP A 118 8.40 4.10 -19.26
C ASP A 118 8.76 2.66 -19.60
N PHE A 119 8.09 1.71 -18.95
CA PHE A 119 8.31 0.29 -19.12
C PHE A 119 7.75 -0.22 -20.45
N ILE A 120 6.51 0.13 -20.83
CA ILE A 120 5.88 -0.40 -22.06
C ILE A 120 6.68 -0.08 -23.34
N PRO A 121 7.12 1.17 -23.60
CA PRO A 121 7.94 1.48 -24.77
C PRO A 121 9.31 0.80 -24.74
N SER A 122 9.86 0.59 -23.54
CA SER A 122 11.15 -0.09 -23.37
C SER A 122 11.05 -1.59 -23.67
N LEU A 123 9.95 -2.23 -23.25
CA LEU A 123 9.65 -3.63 -23.59
C LEU A 123 9.38 -3.81 -25.09
N LEU A 124 8.60 -2.91 -25.70
CA LEU A 124 8.30 -2.96 -27.14
C LEU A 124 9.56 -2.82 -28.00
N ARG A 125 10.49 -1.93 -27.61
CA ARG A 125 11.79 -1.79 -28.26
C ARG A 125 12.66 -3.04 -28.11
N MET A 126 12.64 -3.69 -26.95
CA MET A 126 13.35 -4.95 -26.72
C MET A 126 12.78 -6.11 -27.55
N MET A 127 11.48 -6.07 -27.89
CA MET A 127 10.81 -7.03 -28.77
C MET A 127 10.98 -6.74 -30.28
N GLY A 128 11.75 -5.72 -30.65
CA GLY A 128 12.06 -5.40 -32.05
C GLY A 128 11.00 -4.60 -32.80
N VAL A 129 10.06 -3.96 -32.09
CA VAL A 129 9.06 -3.06 -32.70
C VAL A 129 9.68 -1.69 -32.97
N ASP A 130 9.56 -1.24 -34.21
CA ASP A 130 10.19 -0.02 -34.72
C ASP A 130 9.68 1.26 -34.01
N SER A 131 10.57 2.22 -33.80
CA SER A 131 10.36 3.41 -32.94
C SER A 131 9.37 4.44 -33.50
N SER A 132 8.88 4.21 -34.72
CA SER A 132 7.91 5.05 -35.43
C SER A 132 6.45 4.73 -35.12
N ASN A 133 6.17 3.63 -34.41
CA ASN A 133 4.81 3.24 -34.07
C ASN A 133 4.21 4.10 -32.95
N ILE A 134 2.95 4.52 -33.15
CA ILE A 134 2.15 5.34 -32.23
C ILE A 134 2.03 4.68 -30.83
N PHE A 135 2.13 3.34 -30.77
CA PHE A 135 2.15 2.55 -29.54
C PHE A 135 3.37 2.78 -28.62
N CYS A 136 4.44 3.40 -29.13
CA CYS A 136 5.65 3.71 -28.36
C CYS A 136 5.59 5.09 -27.68
N GLN A 137 4.54 5.89 -27.93
CA GLN A 137 4.40 7.22 -27.34
C GLN A 137 3.79 7.15 -25.93
N ARG A 138 4.55 7.63 -24.94
CA ARG A 138 4.15 7.76 -23.52
C ARG A 138 2.73 8.31 -23.33
N TRP A 139 2.35 9.34 -24.10
CA TRP A 139 1.04 10.00 -23.94
C TRP A 139 -0.15 9.09 -24.28
N PHE A 140 0.02 8.12 -25.20
CA PHE A 140 -1.04 7.26 -25.70
C PHE A 140 -1.27 6.10 -24.73
N ILE A 141 -0.18 5.59 -24.16
CA ILE A 141 -0.21 4.59 -23.09
C ILE A 141 -0.85 5.19 -21.83
N ILE A 142 -0.48 6.41 -21.46
CA ILE A 142 -1.07 7.11 -20.31
C ILE A 142 -2.56 7.38 -20.56
N LEU A 143 -2.96 7.78 -21.78
CA LEU A 143 -4.37 7.95 -22.15
C LEU A 143 -5.17 6.65 -22.10
N ILE A 144 -4.62 5.55 -22.63
CA ILE A 144 -5.27 4.23 -22.61
C ILE A 144 -5.40 3.72 -21.18
N PHE A 145 -4.33 3.71 -20.39
CA PHE A 145 -4.38 3.26 -19.00
C PHE A 145 -5.25 4.18 -18.15
N GLY A 146 -5.17 5.50 -18.35
CA GLY A 146 -6.06 6.45 -17.70
C GLY A 146 -7.53 6.17 -18.02
N PHE A 147 -7.88 5.98 -19.29
CA PHE A 147 -9.26 5.68 -19.71
C PHE A 147 -9.74 4.32 -19.16
N PHE A 148 -8.86 3.30 -19.15
CA PHE A 148 -9.19 1.95 -18.69
C PHE A 148 -9.24 1.81 -17.17
N ILE A 149 -8.49 2.63 -16.41
CA ILE A 149 -8.49 2.65 -14.94
C ILE A 149 -9.59 3.58 -14.40
N LEU A 150 -9.90 4.68 -15.08
CA LEU A 150 -10.99 5.58 -14.68
C LEU A 150 -12.38 4.98 -14.96
N GLN A 151 -12.53 4.20 -16.03
CA GLN A 151 -13.79 3.49 -16.34
C GLN A 151 -14.32 2.63 -15.18
N PRO A 152 -13.55 1.69 -14.59
CA PRO A 152 -14.03 0.85 -13.49
C PRO A 152 -14.24 1.65 -12.19
N LEU A 153 -13.53 2.77 -12.01
CA LEU A 153 -13.70 3.63 -10.83
C LEU A 153 -14.94 4.53 -10.94
N SER A 154 -15.37 4.88 -12.16
CA SER A 154 -16.62 5.64 -12.37
C SER A 154 -17.89 4.80 -12.24
N TRP A 155 -17.73 3.47 -12.19
CA TRP A 155 -18.83 2.50 -12.15
C TRP A 155 -19.03 1.87 -10.76
N PHE A 156 -18.27 2.33 -9.77
CA PHE A 156 -18.36 2.00 -8.34
C PHE A 156 -18.49 3.28 -7.52
#